data_AF-A0A4Z1K7N0-F1
#
_entry.id   AF-A0A4Z1K7N0-F1
#
_cell.length_a   1.000
_cell.length_b   1.000
_cell.length_c   1.000
_cell.angle_alpha   90.00
_cell.angle_beta   90.00
_cell.angle_gamma   90.00
#
_symmetry.space_group_name_H-M   'P 1'
#
loop_
_entity.id
_entity.type
_entity.pdbx_description
1 polymer ?
#
loop_
_entity_poly.entity_id
_entity_poly.type
_entity_poly.pdbx_seq_one_letter_code
_entity_poly.pdbx_strand_id
1 'polypeptide(L)'
;MPLFFSLKRPILATVDIVALTGTVSYLTFIWGQVDTVAAWALAPYVGWLGFATYLSAGAGYLNDWNFSDKEVEKSPKGKGTKYVDEKEE
;
A
#
# COMPACT_ATOMS: atom_id res chain seq x y z
N MET A 1 6.19 -1.66 -3.68
CA MET A 1 4.79 -2.14 -3.77
C MET A 1 4.49 -2.87 -5.09
N PRO A 2 5.30 -3.85 -5.55
CA PRO A 2 4.95 -4.61 -6.76
C PRO A 2 3.72 -5.50 -6.53
N LEU A 3 3.53 -6.06 -5.32
CA LEU A 3 2.43 -7.00 -5.06
C LEU A 3 1.03 -6.38 -5.16
N PHE A 4 0.84 -5.18 -4.62
CA PHE A 4 -0.46 -4.52 -4.58
C PHE A 4 -0.83 -3.87 -5.92
N PHE A 5 0.07 -3.04 -6.48
CA PHE A 5 -0.25 -2.24 -7.68
C PHE A 5 0.12 -2.94 -8.99
N SER A 6 1.25 -3.65 -9.04
CA SER A 6 1.73 -4.26 -10.28
C SER A 6 1.15 -5.66 -10.48
N LEU A 7 1.30 -6.54 -9.49
CA LEU A 7 0.84 -7.93 -9.55
C LEU A 7 -0.61 -8.09 -9.11
N LYS A 8 -1.22 -7.06 -8.51
CA LYS A 8 -2.64 -7.03 -8.11
C LYS A 8 -3.06 -8.24 -7.26
N ARG A 9 -2.18 -8.66 -6.34
CA ARG A 9 -2.40 -9.78 -5.42
C ARG A 9 -2.75 -9.25 -4.03
N PRO A 10 -4.02 -8.85 -3.78
CA PRO A 10 -4.40 -8.17 -2.53
C PRO A 10 -4.12 -9.00 -1.28
N ILE A 11 -4.28 -10.33 -1.34
CA ILE A 11 -3.99 -11.21 -0.21
C ILE A 11 -2.51 -11.13 0.18
N LEU A 12 -1.60 -11.33 -0.80
CA LEU A 12 -0.16 -11.28 -0.54
C LEU A 12 0.30 -9.89 -0.11
N ALA A 13 -0.25 -8.85 -0.73
CA ALA A 13 0.09 -7.47 -0.36
C ALA A 13 -0.34 -7.13 1.08
N THR A 14 -1.52 -7.61 1.51
CA THR A 14 -1.98 -7.42 2.89
C THR A 14 -1.12 -8.20 3.89
N VAL A 15 -0.72 -9.43 3.56
CA VAL A 15 0.22 -10.20 4.41
C VAL A 15 1.57 -9.49 4.54
N ASP A 16 2.11 -8.98 3.43
CA ASP A 16 3.38 -8.25 3.39
C ASP A 16 3.33 -6.98 4.26
N ILE A 17 2.28 -6.15 4.11
CA ILE A 17 2.18 -4.91 4.87
C ILE A 17 1.89 -5.14 6.36
N VAL A 18 1.16 -6.20 6.72
CA VAL A 18 0.96 -6.61 8.12
C VAL A 18 2.29 -7.06 8.74
N ALA A 19 3.09 -7.86 8.03
CA ALA A 19 4.40 -8.29 8.49
C ALA A 19 5.36 -7.09 8.67
N LEU A 20 5.35 -6.16 7.73
CA LEU A 20 6.12 -4.91 7.83
C LEU A 20 5.68 -4.06 9.03
N THR A 21 4.37 -3.87 9.20
CA THR A 21 3.80 -3.10 10.32
C THR A 21 4.20 -3.72 11.67
N GLY A 22 4.13 -5.05 11.79
CA GLY A 22 4.54 -5.76 12.99
C GLY A 22 6.03 -5.58 13.29
N THR A 23 6.88 -5.73 12.26
CA THR A 23 8.34 -5.59 12.41
C THR A 23 8.75 -4.18 12.82
N VAL A 24 8.16 -3.15 12.19
CA VAL A 24 8.45 -1.74 12.50
C VAL A 24 7.90 -1.35 13.87
N SER A 25 6.72 -1.85 14.26
CA SER A 25 6.17 -1.63 15.59
C SER A 25 7.05 -2.27 16.67
N TYR A 26 7.54 -3.49 16.42
CA TYR A 26 8.47 -4.17 17.31
C TYR A 26 9.81 -3.43 17.42
N LEU A 27 10.34 -2.94 16.31
CA LEU A 27 11.55 -2.10 16.29
C LEU A 27 11.34 -0.83 17.12
N THR A 28 10.21 -0.13 16.92
CA THR A 28 9.83 1.06 17.71
C THR A 28 9.80 0.75 19.21
N PHE A 29 9.25 -0.41 19.59
CA PHE A 29 9.23 -0.86 20.98
C PHE A 29 10.63 -1.10 21.56
N ILE A 30 11.51 -1.81 20.82
CA ILE A 30 12.91 -2.04 21.25
C ILE A 30 13.62 -0.70 21.46
N TRP A 31 13.51 0.23 20.50
CA TRP A 31 14.13 1.55 20.64
C TRP A 31 13.55 2.33 21.80
N GLY A 32 12.25 2.17 22.09
CA GLY A 32 11.61 2.80 23.25
C GLY A 32 12.18 2.36 24.60
N GLN A 33 12.84 1.21 24.67
CA GLN A 33 13.54 0.75 25.87
C GLN A 33 14.94 1.34 26.02
N VAL A 34 15.54 1.84 24.93
CA VAL A 34 16.91 2.39 24.90
C VAL A 34 16.90 3.91 24.90
N ASP A 35 16.14 4.50 23.98
CA ASP A 35 16.02 5.94 23.78
C ASP A 35 14.60 6.30 23.32
N THR A 36 13.90 7.09 24.14
CA THR A 36 12.51 7.44 23.88
C THR A 36 12.35 8.40 22.70
N VAL A 37 13.34 9.24 22.40
CA VAL A 37 13.31 10.18 21.27
C VAL A 37 13.38 9.42 19.94
N ALA A 38 14.24 8.40 19.85
CA ALA A 38 14.35 7.52 18.69
C ALA A 38 13.04 6.76 18.43
N ALA A 39 12.36 6.28 19.48
CA ALA A 39 11.05 5.65 19.35
C ALA A 39 9.98 6.63 18.85
N TRP A 40 9.95 7.86 19.39
CA TRP A 40 9.03 8.90 18.92
C TRP A 40 9.29 9.33 17.48
N ALA A 41 10.53 9.26 17.00
CA ALA A 41 10.85 9.48 15.59
C ALA A 41 10.25 8.41 14.66
N LEU A 42 10.02 7.18 15.16
CA LEU A 42 9.38 6.08 14.42
C LEU A 42 7.85 6.07 14.55
N ALA A 43 7.28 6.70 15.58
CA ALA A 43 5.84 6.79 15.79
C ALA A 43 5.03 7.26 14.54
N PRO A 44 5.43 8.32 13.79
CA PRO A 44 4.69 8.71 12.59
C PRO A 44 4.72 7.63 11.50
N TYR A 45 5.81 6.86 11.42
CA TYR A 45 5.90 5.77 10.45
C TYR A 45 4.98 4.60 10.82
N VAL A 46 4.93 4.20 12.10
CA VAL A 46 3.97 3.20 12.59
C VAL A 46 2.53 3.63 12.33
N GLY A 47 2.19 4.91 12.57
CA GLY A 47 0.88 5.47 12.25
C GLY A 47 0.53 5.36 10.76
N TRP A 48 1.48 5.71 9.89
CA TRP A 48 1.32 5.58 8.44
C TRP A 48 1.14 4.12 8.00
N LEU A 49 1.92 3.19 8.55
CA LEU A 49 1.80 1.76 8.25
C LEU A 49 0.45 1.19 8.68
N GLY A 50 -0.09 1.65 9.82
CA GLY A 50 -1.45 1.30 10.24
C GLY A 50 -2.50 1.77 9.23
N PHE A 51 -2.40 3.02 8.76
CA PHE A 51 -3.27 3.54 7.71
C PHE A 51 -3.16 2.76 6.39
N ALA A 52 -1.94 2.46 5.94
CA ALA A 52 -1.71 1.71 4.71
C ALA A 52 -2.19 0.24 4.82
N THR A 53 -2.06 -0.37 6.00
CA THR A 53 -2.62 -1.71 6.29
C THR A 53 -4.14 -1.69 6.22
N TYR A 54 -4.78 -0.67 6.81
CA TYR A 54 -6.22 -0.48 6.72
C TYR A 54 -6.69 -0.34 5.26
N LEU A 55 -6.01 0.47 4.45
CA LEU A 55 -6.35 0.59 3.02
C LEU A 55 -6.15 -0.71 2.24
N SER A 56 -5.07 -1.45 2.50
CA SER A 56 -4.81 -2.73 1.80
C SER A 56 -5.87 -3.78 2.14
N ALA A 57 -6.18 -3.94 3.43
CA ALA A 57 -7.21 -4.85 3.88
C ALA A 57 -8.61 -4.40 3.42
N GLY A 58 -8.91 -3.11 3.48
CA GLY A 58 -10.19 -2.53 3.04
C GLY A 58 -10.42 -2.70 1.54
N ALA A 59 -9.39 -2.41 0.72
CA ALA A 59 -9.45 -2.65 -0.72
C ALA A 59 -9.63 -4.13 -1.03
N GLY A 60 -8.93 -5.03 -0.33
CA GLY A 60 -9.14 -6.47 -0.44
C GLY A 60 -10.56 -6.88 -0.09
N TYR A 61 -11.04 -6.50 1.10
CA TYR A 61 -12.37 -6.88 1.60
C TYR A 61 -13.51 -6.38 0.70
N LEU A 62 -13.46 -5.13 0.24
CA LEU A 62 -14.50 -4.55 -0.63
C LEU A 62 -14.48 -5.09 -2.07
N ASN A 63 -13.46 -5.88 -2.44
CA ASN A 63 -13.33 -6.50 -3.76
C ASN A 63 -13.17 -8.02 -3.68
N ASP A 64 -13.73 -8.66 -2.63
CA ASP A 64 -13.70 -10.13 -2.47
C ASP A 64 -12.28 -10.73 -2.57
N TRP A 65 -11.27 -9.96 -2.17
CA TRP A 65 -9.85 -10.29 -2.27
C TRP A 65 -9.37 -10.63 -3.69
N ASN A 66 -10.06 -10.12 -4.71
CA ASN A 66 -9.74 -10.36 -6.12
C ASN A 66 -9.84 -9.08 -6.95
N PHE A 67 -8.75 -8.72 -7.62
CA PHE A 67 -8.66 -7.53 -8.48
C PHE A 67 -8.72 -7.85 -9.98
N SER A 68 -8.91 -9.12 -10.38
CA SER A 68 -8.79 -9.57 -11.78
C SER A 68 -9.81 -8.90 -12.71
N ASP A 69 -11.03 -8.65 -12.23
CA ASP A 69 -12.13 -8.10 -13.05
C ASP A 69 -12.31 -6.57 -12.88
N LYS A 70 -11.35 -5.91 -12.23
CA LYS A 70 -11.41 -4.48 -11.89
C LYS A 70 -10.53 -3.62 -12.80
N GLU A 71 -10.14 -4.16 -13.95
CA GLU A 71 -9.40 -3.42 -14.96
C GLU A 71 -10.34 -2.57 -15.81
N VAL A 72 -10.03 -1.28 -15.91
CA VAL A 72 -10.63 -0.42 -16.92
C VAL A 72 -9.76 -0.54 -18.16
N GLU A 73 -10.36 -0.82 -19.32
CA GLU A 73 -9.63 -0.81 -20.58
C GLU A 73 -8.92 0.54 -20.74
N LYS A 74 -7.61 0.50 -21.04
CA LYS A 74 -6.88 1.72 -21.40
C LYS A 74 -7.67 2.43 -22.50
N SER A 75 -7.78 3.75 -22.38
CA SER A 75 -8.40 4.59 -23.40
C SER A 75 -7.86 4.19 -24.79
N PRO A 76 -8.72 4.02 -25.81
CA PRO A 76 -8.30 3.50 -27.09
C PRO A 76 -7.13 4.31 -27.63
N LYS A 77 -6.02 3.63 -27.95
CA LYS A 77 -4.82 4.21 -28.56
C LYS A 77 -5.25 5.14 -29.71
N GLY A 78 -4.91 6.43 -29.59
CA GLY A 78 -5.09 7.41 -30.66
C GLY A 78 -6.33 8.32 -30.57
N LYS A 79 -7.20 8.21 -29.55
CA LYS A 79 -8.16 9.29 -29.28
C LYS A 79 -7.49 10.32 -28.38
N GLY A 80 -7.00 11.39 -28.99
CA GLY A 80 -6.51 12.56 -28.25
C GLY A 80 -7.55 12.97 -27.21
N THR A 81 -7.21 12.86 -25.94
CA THR A 81 -8.13 13.31 -24.90
C THR A 81 -8.14 14.84 -24.96
N LYS A 82 -9.33 15.45 -24.85
CA LYS A 82 -9.48 16.90 -25.02
C LYS A 82 -8.68 17.72 -24.00
N TYR A 83 -8.23 17.11 -22.91
CA TYR A 83 -7.69 17.80 -21.73
C TYR A 83 -6.40 17.19 -21.18
N VAL A 84 -5.93 16.05 -21.69
CA VAL A 84 -4.73 15.34 -21.19
C VAL A 84 -3.93 14.79 -22.37
N ASP A 85 -2.74 15.33 -22.57
CA ASP A 85 -1.75 14.74 -23.47
C ASP A 85 -1.11 13.53 -22.77
N GLU A 86 -1.68 12.35 -22.96
CA GLU A 86 -1.07 11.10 -22.51
C GLU A 86 0.21 10.87 -23.36
N LYS A 87 1.39 11.00 -22.74
CA LYS A 87 2.64 10.59 -23.37
C LYS A 87 2.63 9.07 -23.54
N GLU A 88 2.99 8.61 -24.73
CA GLU A 88 3.23 7.20 -24.98
C GLU A 88 4.52 6.79 -24.25
N GLU A 89 4.37 5.96 -23.21
CA GLU A 89 5.48 5.22 -22.56
C GLU A 89 5.77 3.91 -23.29
#